data_AF-A0A565BZZ6-F1
#
_entry.id   AF-A0A565BZZ6-F1
#
_cell.length_a   1.000
_cell.length_b   1.000
_cell.length_c   1.000
_cell.angle_alpha   90.00
_cell.angle_beta   90.00
_cell.angle_gamma   90.00
#
_symmetry.space_group_name_H-M   'P 1'
#
loop_
_entity.id
_entity.type
_entity.pdbx_description
1 polymer ?
#
loop_
_entity_poly.entity_id
_entity_poly.type
_entity_poly.pdbx_seq_one_letter_code
_entity_poly.pdbx_strand_id
1 'polypeptide(L)'
;MQQSPQMIPMVPSFPPTNITTEQIQKCLDENKTLIMAILENQNLGKLAECAQYQAHLQKNLMYLAAIADAQPQPPATAPILGAMAPQVVSYCFD
;
A
#
# COMPACT_ATOMS: atom_id res chain seq x y z
N MET A 1 12.73 31.72 24.89
CA MET A 1 13.32 30.82 23.88
C MET A 1 12.30 29.75 23.55
N GLN A 2 11.78 29.82 22.33
CA GLN A 2 10.74 28.96 21.78
C GLN A 2 11.40 27.85 20.97
N GLN A 3 10.94 26.60 21.15
CA GLN A 3 11.09 25.45 20.24
C GLN A 3 10.52 24.23 20.97
N SER A 4 9.68 23.35 20.44
CA SER A 4 8.81 23.26 19.27
C SER A 4 8.05 21.94 19.49
N PRO A 5 6.74 21.82 19.18
CA PRO A 5 6.01 20.58 19.39
C PRO A 5 6.57 19.49 18.46
N GLN A 6 7.06 18.39 19.01
CA GLN A 6 7.48 17.22 18.25
C GLN A 6 6.22 16.57 17.66
N MET A 7 5.93 16.86 16.39
CA MET A 7 4.94 16.12 15.62
C MET A 7 5.55 14.76 15.26
N ILE A 8 5.24 13.76 16.06
CA ILE A 8 5.44 12.35 15.68
C ILE A 8 4.47 12.08 14.52
N PRO A 9 4.94 11.65 13.33
CA PRO A 9 4.04 11.19 12.30
C PRO A 9 3.44 9.88 12.79
N MET A 10 2.14 9.91 13.08
CA MET A 10 1.36 8.69 13.29
C MET A 10 1.26 7.96 11.95
N VAL A 11 2.26 7.13 11.64
CA VAL A 11 2.08 6.09 10.64
C VAL A 11 1.13 5.06 11.26
N PRO A 12 -0.04 4.78 10.68
CA PRO A 12 -0.86 3.68 11.15
C PRO A 12 -0.08 2.41 10.83
N SER A 13 0.64 1.90 11.83
CA SER A 13 1.25 0.58 11.79
C SER A 13 0.10 -0.41 11.83
N PHE A 14 -0.46 -0.70 10.67
CA PHE A 14 -1.35 -1.82 10.49
C PHE A 14 -0.54 -3.08 10.83
N PRO A 15 -1.07 -3.96 11.70
CA PRO A 15 -0.32 -5.13 12.12
C PRO A 15 -0.01 -6.00 10.90
N PRO A 16 1.16 -6.66 10.85
CA PRO A 16 1.43 -7.69 9.87
C PRO A 16 0.59 -8.91 10.31
N THR A 17 -0.70 -8.89 10.01
CA THR A 17 -1.50 -10.11 10.05
C THR A 17 -0.80 -11.11 9.15
N ASN A 18 -0.52 -12.32 9.62
CA ASN A 18 -0.04 -13.43 8.80
C ASN A 18 -0.95 -13.60 7.56
N ILE A 19 -0.64 -12.90 6.47
CA ILE A 19 -1.38 -13.00 5.23
C ILE A 19 -0.76 -14.16 4.47
N THR A 20 -1.52 -15.24 4.30
CA THR A 20 -1.07 -16.39 3.51
C THR A 20 -1.33 -16.13 2.02
N THR A 21 -0.50 -16.73 1.17
CA THR A 21 -0.69 -16.72 -0.29
C THR A 21 -2.04 -17.30 -0.70
N GLU A 22 -2.62 -18.23 0.07
CA GLU A 22 -3.97 -18.77 -0.18
C GLU A 22 -5.06 -17.72 -0.01
N GLN A 23 -4.96 -16.85 1.01
CA GLN A 23 -5.91 -15.75 1.20
C GLN A 23 -5.81 -14.71 0.09
N ILE A 24 -4.60 -14.46 -0.40
CA ILE A 24 -4.37 -13.60 -1.57
C ILE A 24 -5.05 -14.21 -2.80
N GLN A 25 -4.84 -15.51 -3.07
CA GLN A 25 -5.47 -16.21 -4.20
C GLN A 25 -7.00 -16.18 -4.13
N LYS A 26 -7.59 -16.48 -2.96
CA LYS A 26 -9.04 -16.40 -2.77
C LYS A 26 -9.59 -15.01 -3.06
N CYS A 27 -8.87 -13.97 -2.65
CA CYS A 27 -9.23 -12.58 -2.91
C CYS A 27 -9.17 -12.25 -4.41
N LEU A 28 -8.17 -12.77 -5.14
CA LEU A 28 -8.06 -12.62 -6.60
C LEU A 28 -9.19 -13.34 -7.35
N ASP A 29 -9.54 -14.56 -6.94
CA ASP A 29 -10.66 -15.31 -7.51
C ASP A 29 -12.01 -14.62 -7.24
N GLU A 30 -12.20 -14.09 -6.03
CA GLU A 30 -13.34 -13.25 -5.70
C GLU A 30 -13.39 -11.99 -6.57
N ASN A 31 -12.27 -11.30 -6.81
CA ASN A 31 -12.23 -10.13 -7.68
C ASN A 31 -12.68 -10.46 -9.11
N LYS A 32 -12.22 -11.60 -9.64
CA LYS A 32 -12.64 -12.08 -10.97
C LYS A 32 -14.15 -12.32 -11.00
N THR A 33 -14.69 -12.97 -9.98
CA THR A 33 -16.12 -13.28 -9.87
C THR A 33 -16.96 -12.01 -9.77
N LEU A 34 -16.53 -11.06 -8.94
CA LEU A 34 -17.19 -9.76 -8.77
C LEU A 34 -17.20 -8.95 -10.07
N ILE A 35 -16.10 -8.91 -10.82
CA ILE A 35 -16.04 -8.21 -12.11
C ILE A 35 -17.02 -8.83 -13.11
N MET A 36 -17.06 -10.17 -13.19
CA MET A 36 -18.03 -10.87 -14.06
C MET A 36 -19.47 -10.55 -13.65
N ALA A 37 -19.77 -10.61 -12.36
CA ALA A 37 -21.10 -10.29 -11.83
C ALA A 37 -21.48 -8.82 -12.10
N ILE A 38 -20.57 -7.86 -11.94
CA ILE A 38 -20.82 -6.44 -12.24
C ILE A 38 -21.17 -6.26 -13.72
N LEU A 39 -20.43 -6.88 -14.63
CA LEU A 39 -20.70 -6.78 -16.07
C LEU A 39 -22.08 -7.34 -16.43
N GLU A 40 -22.42 -8.50 -15.89
CA GLU A 40 -23.73 -9.13 -16.11
C GLU A 40 -24.88 -8.29 -15.51
N ASN A 41 -24.71 -7.78 -14.29
CA ASN A 41 -25.71 -6.95 -13.64
C ASN A 41 -25.88 -5.59 -14.32
N GLN A 42 -24.83 -5.02 -14.93
CA GLN A 42 -24.97 -3.83 -15.78
C GLN A 42 -25.80 -4.13 -17.03
N ASN A 43 -25.60 -5.29 -17.66
CA ASN A 43 -26.37 -5.71 -18.82
C ASN A 43 -27.87 -5.95 -18.48
N LEU A 44 -28.16 -6.34 -17.23
CA LEU A 44 -29.51 -6.52 -16.70
C LEU A 44 -30.14 -5.23 -16.15
N GLY A 45 -29.39 -4.12 -16.05
CA GLY A 45 -29.85 -2.87 -15.45
C GLY A 45 -29.96 -2.87 -13.91
N LYS A 46 -29.33 -3.85 -13.24
CA LYS A 46 -29.34 -4.02 -11.78
C LYS A 46 -28.29 -3.15 -11.10
N LEU A 47 -28.52 -1.84 -11.09
CA LEU A 47 -27.55 -0.86 -10.59
C LEU A 47 -27.26 -0.98 -9.08
N ALA A 48 -28.24 -1.41 -8.28
CA ALA A 48 -28.05 -1.58 -6.83
C ALA A 48 -27.09 -2.74 -6.52
N GLU A 49 -27.26 -3.88 -7.18
CA GLU A 49 -26.38 -5.03 -7.08
C GLU A 49 -24.98 -4.71 -7.62
N CYS A 50 -24.88 -3.97 -8.73
CA CYS A 50 -23.60 -3.46 -9.23
C CYS A 50 -22.87 -2.63 -8.18
N ALA A 51 -23.55 -1.70 -7.50
CA ALA A 51 -22.94 -0.87 -6.46
C ALA A 51 -22.42 -1.72 -5.29
N GLN A 52 -23.16 -2.76 -4.88
CA GLN A 52 -22.71 -3.67 -3.83
C GLN A 52 -21.46 -4.45 -4.26
N TYR A 53 -21.45 -5.02 -5.47
CA TYR A 53 -20.29 -5.75 -5.97
C TYR A 53 -19.07 -4.84 -6.17
N GLN A 54 -19.29 -3.59 -6.58
CA GLN A 54 -18.23 -2.59 -6.70
C GLN A 54 -17.59 -2.26 -5.34
N ALA A 55 -18.40 -2.06 -4.31
CA ALA A 55 -17.89 -1.82 -2.95
C ALA A 55 -17.05 -3.01 -2.44
N HIS A 56 -17.50 -4.24 -2.72
CA HIS A 56 -16.76 -5.43 -2.36
C HIS A 56 -15.43 -5.54 -3.12
N LEU A 57 -15.44 -5.27 -4.42
CA LEU A 57 -14.24 -5.27 -5.26
C LEU A 57 -13.22 -4.24 -4.77
N GLN A 58 -13.67 -3.02 -4.42
CA GLN A 58 -12.80 -1.99 -3.86
C GLN A 58 -12.14 -2.42 -2.55
N LYS A 59 -12.90 -3.04 -1.64
CA LYS A 59 -12.36 -3.55 -0.38
C LYS A 59 -11.27 -4.59 -0.61
N ASN A 60 -11.49 -5.51 -1.55
CA ASN A 60 -10.51 -6.54 -1.89
C ASN A 60 -9.24 -5.94 -2.52
N LEU A 61 -9.37 -4.95 -3.40
CA LEU A 61 -8.21 -4.24 -3.96
C LEU A 61 -7.43 -3.48 -2.89
N MET A 62 -8.13 -2.79 -1.99
CA MET A 62 -7.48 -2.08 -0.88
C MET A 62 -6.78 -3.05 0.08
N TYR A 63 -7.38 -4.22 0.34
CA TYR A 63 -6.76 -5.28 1.11
C TYR A 63 -5.47 -5.78 0.46
N LEU A 64 -5.49 -6.07 -0.86
CA LEU A 64 -4.29 -6.48 -1.60
C LEU A 64 -3.21 -5.40 -1.61
N ALA A 65 -3.59 -4.12 -1.73
CA ALA A 65 -2.64 -3.01 -1.65
C ALA A 65 -1.98 -2.91 -0.27
N ALA A 66 -2.75 -3.06 0.80
CA ALA A 66 -2.22 -3.06 2.16
C ALA A 66 -1.25 -4.24 2.40
N ILE A 67 -1.55 -5.42 1.86
CA ILE A 67 -0.65 -6.58 1.91
C ILE A 67 0.64 -6.29 1.15
N ALA A 68 0.55 -5.69 -0.04
CA ALA A 68 1.70 -5.35 -0.87
C ALA A 68 2.60 -4.29 -0.21
N ASP A 69 2.01 -3.32 0.50
CA ASP A 69 2.74 -2.29 1.26
C ASP A 69 3.41 -2.87 2.52
N ALA A 70 2.74 -3.82 3.18
CA ALA A 70 3.27 -4.53 4.35
C ALA A 70 4.35 -5.58 4.02
N GLN A 71 4.62 -5.85 2.73
CA GLN A 71 5.76 -6.68 2.35
C GLN A 71 7.06 -5.97 2.74
N PRO A 72 8.01 -6.63 3.42
CA PRO A 72 9.30 -6.04 3.71
C PRO A 72 9.95 -5.65 2.38
N GLN A 73 10.09 -4.33 2.15
CA GLN A 73 10.81 -3.83 0.99
C GLN A 73 12.19 -4.52 0.98
N PRO A 74 12.59 -5.16 -0.13
CA PRO A 74 13.94 -5.68 -0.21
C PRO A 74 14.88 -4.52 0.14
N PRO A 75 15.89 -4.74 1.01
CA PRO A 75 16.80 -3.66 1.37
C PRO A 75 17.27 -3.05 0.06
N ALA A 76 16.98 -1.76 -0.13
CA ALA A 76 17.40 -1.05 -1.31
C ALA A 76 18.91 -1.25 -1.38
N THR A 77 19.36 -2.14 -2.27
CA THR A 77 20.76 -2.31 -2.58
C THR A 77 21.14 -0.99 -3.23
N ALA A 78 21.53 -0.03 -2.39
CA ALA A 78 22.18 1.19 -2.82
C ALA A 78 23.25 0.74 -3.81
N PRO A 79 23.23 1.22 -5.07
CA PRO A 79 24.33 0.92 -5.94
C PRO A 79 25.55 1.47 -5.21
N ILE A 80 26.51 0.58 -4.98
CA ILE A 80 27.85 0.88 -4.49
C ILE A 80 28.52 1.69 -5.60
N LEU A 81 28.06 2.92 -5.81
CA LEU A 81 28.75 3.89 -6.62
C LEU A 81 29.89 4.39 -5.75
N GLY A 82 31.07 3.89 -6.08
CA GLY A 82 32.30 4.45 -5.60
C GLY A 82 32.37 5.96 -5.83
N ALA A 83 33.23 6.58 -5.04
CA ALA A 83 33.70 7.95 -5.16
C ALA A 83 32.67 9.05 -4.87
N MET A 84 32.69 9.58 -3.64
CA MET A 84 33.39 10.84 -3.37
C MET A 84 33.34 11.20 -1.88
N ALA A 85 34.44 11.78 -1.44
CA ALA A 85 34.84 12.08 -0.06
C ALA A 85 33.82 12.90 0.77
N PRO A 86 33.89 12.83 2.12
CA PRO A 86 33.13 13.73 2.97
C PRO A 86 33.77 15.11 2.88
N GLN A 87 33.06 16.10 2.34
CA GLN A 87 33.46 17.51 2.51
C GLN A 87 33.23 17.86 3.97
N VAL A 88 34.31 17.72 4.72
CA VAL A 88 34.42 18.00 6.13
C VAL A 88 34.52 19.53 6.30
N VAL A 89 33.66 20.03 7.18
CA VAL A 89 33.72 21.31 7.92
C VAL A 89 33.72 22.63 7.15
N SER A 90 32.52 23.19 7.10
CA SER A 90 32.29 24.59 7.49
C SER A 90 32.92 24.84 8.87
N TYR A 91 34.03 25.59 8.89
CA TYR A 91 34.48 26.34 10.05
C TYR A 91 34.59 27.81 9.63
N CYS A 92 33.73 28.65 10.20
CA CYS A 92 33.97 30.08 10.34
C CYS A 92 35.19 30.28 11.26
N PHE A 93 36.18 31.09 10.86
CA PHE A 93 36.96 31.90 11.79
C PHE A 93 37.69 33.04 11.05
N ASP A 94 37.38 34.27 11.49
CA ASP A 94 37.94 35.60 11.18
C ASP A 94 38.00 36.09 9.71
#